data_AF-A0A2V8RNY8-F1
#
_entry.id   AF-A0A2V8RNY8-F1
#
_cell.length_a   1.000
_cell.length_b   1.000
_cell.length_c   1.000
_cell.angle_alpha   90.00
_cell.angle_beta   90.00
_cell.angle_gamma   90.00
#
_symmetry.space_group_name_H-M   'P 1'
#
loop_
_entity.id
_entity.type
_entity.pdbx_description
1 polymer ?
#
loop_
_entity_poly.entity_id
_entity_poly.type
_entity_poly.pdbx_seq_one_letter_code
_entity_poly.pdbx_strand_id
1 'polypeptide(L)'
;MKKNRTDPTLEISRRTLNEQFRFMARLRGSSRAYCPKCERPVQLICVADAEDLFKSTKEHLRQLADNGVLHRLHNVRAEVMFCSDSVYRYFDERTTQLLTGDAAAEILAASEHVTLEMIDSNREPK
;
A
#
# COMPACT_ATOMS: atom_id res chain seq x y z
N MET A 1 22.84 -29.74 -20.79
CA MET A 1 22.06 -29.32 -19.61
C MET A 1 21.63 -27.86 -19.79
N LYS A 2 20.38 -27.60 -20.17
CA LYS A 2 19.87 -26.23 -20.38
C LYS A 2 19.52 -25.62 -19.02
N LYS A 3 20.18 -24.53 -18.65
CA LYS A 3 19.88 -23.76 -17.42
C LYS A 3 18.52 -23.09 -17.60
N ASN A 4 17.53 -23.49 -16.81
CA ASN A 4 16.25 -22.77 -16.69
C ASN A 4 16.54 -21.39 -16.09
N ARG A 5 16.66 -20.37 -16.94
CA ARG A 5 16.62 -18.98 -16.48
C ARG A 5 15.17 -18.70 -16.07
N THR A 6 14.91 -18.67 -14.78
CA THR A 6 13.68 -18.07 -14.25
C THR A 6 13.68 -16.61 -14.66
N ASP A 7 12.59 -16.22 -15.33
CA ASP A 7 12.38 -14.85 -15.80
C ASP A 7 12.24 -13.93 -14.56
N PRO A 8 13.16 -12.98 -14.34
CA PRO A 8 13.17 -12.12 -13.14
C PRO A 8 11.86 -11.31 -13.00
N THR A 9 11.17 -11.08 -14.11
CA THR A 9 9.89 -10.36 -14.18
C THR A 9 8.76 -11.11 -13.47
N LEU A 10 8.78 -12.46 -13.51
CA LEU A 10 7.79 -13.31 -12.83
C LEU A 10 8.03 -13.37 -11.31
N GLU A 11 9.27 -13.25 -10.85
CA GLU A 11 9.58 -13.23 -9.41
C GLU A 11 9.18 -11.90 -8.75
N ILE A 12 9.37 -10.77 -9.45
CA ILE A 12 8.94 -9.44 -8.98
C ILE A 12 7.41 -9.40 -8.84
N SER A 13 6.68 -9.93 -9.82
CA SER A 13 5.21 -10.00 -9.80
C SER A 13 4.69 -10.88 -8.66
N ARG A 14 5.37 -12.00 -8.35
CA ARG A 14 5.04 -12.85 -7.20
C ARG A 14 5.30 -12.18 -5.86
N ARG A 15 6.36 -11.39 -5.72
CA ARG A 15 6.67 -10.66 -4.48
C ARG A 15 5.66 -9.54 -4.22
N THR A 16 5.35 -8.73 -5.23
CA THR A 16 4.33 -7.67 -5.12
C THR A 16 2.94 -8.24 -4.85
N LEU A 17 2.55 -9.33 -5.52
CA LEU A 17 1.29 -10.03 -5.20
C LEU A 17 1.28 -10.54 -3.76
N ASN A 18 2.35 -11.16 -3.27
CA ASN A 18 2.42 -11.64 -1.89
C ASN A 18 2.37 -10.50 -0.86
N GLU A 19 2.94 -9.33 -1.16
CA GLU A 19 2.84 -8.14 -0.31
C GLU A 19 1.42 -7.57 -0.31
N GLN A 20 0.78 -7.48 -1.49
CA GLN A 20 -0.64 -7.11 -1.60
C GLN A 20 -1.54 -8.11 -0.85
N PHE A 21 -1.30 -9.42 -0.98
CA PHE A 21 -2.04 -10.44 -0.26
C PHE A 21 -1.81 -10.36 1.25
N ARG A 22 -0.58 -10.09 1.71
CA ARG A 22 -0.28 -9.88 3.14
C ARG A 22 -0.95 -8.63 3.68
N PHE A 23 -0.99 -7.54 2.91
CA PHE A 23 -1.74 -6.33 3.24
C PHE A 23 -3.23 -6.63 3.38
N MET A 24 -3.82 -7.31 2.38
CA MET A 24 -5.21 -7.75 2.41
C MET A 24 -5.52 -8.72 3.57
N ALA A 25 -4.54 -9.54 3.98
CA ALA A 25 -4.68 -10.42 5.14
C ALA A 25 -4.61 -9.66 6.47
N ARG A 26 -3.79 -8.61 6.59
CA ARG A 26 -3.78 -7.71 7.77
C ARG A 26 -5.12 -6.98 7.93
N LEU A 27 -5.77 -6.63 6.82
CA LEU A 27 -7.10 -6.01 6.81
C LEU A 27 -8.23 -6.95 7.31
N ARG A 28 -7.99 -8.27 7.44
CA ARG A 28 -8.99 -9.20 8.01
C ARG A 28 -9.13 -9.05 9.53
N GLY A 29 -8.17 -8.43 10.21
CA GLY A 29 -8.28 -8.03 11.62
C GLY A 29 -8.90 -6.64 11.84
N SER A 30 -9.26 -5.93 10.77
CA SER A 30 -9.75 -4.55 10.84
C SER A 30 -11.11 -4.45 11.49
N SER A 31 -11.28 -3.43 12.33
CA SER A 31 -12.59 -3.02 12.84
C SER A 31 -13.57 -2.80 11.68
N ARG A 32 -14.79 -3.31 11.82
CA ARG A 32 -15.90 -3.06 10.89
C ARG A 32 -16.80 -1.95 11.43
N ALA A 33 -17.37 -1.15 10.55
CA ALA A 33 -18.37 -0.14 10.89
C ALA A 33 -19.42 -0.02 9.79
N TYR A 34 -20.60 0.52 10.10
CA TYR A 34 -21.56 0.91 9.07
C TYR A 34 -21.13 2.24 8.44
N CYS A 35 -21.07 2.29 7.11
CA CYS A 35 -20.80 3.52 6.39
C CYS A 35 -22.11 4.15 5.90
N PRO A 36 -22.49 5.36 6.36
CA PRO A 36 -23.74 5.99 5.91
C PRO A 36 -23.72 6.39 4.44
N LYS A 37 -22.53 6.63 3.85
CA LYS A 37 -22.39 6.96 2.43
C LYS A 37 -22.45 5.73 1.52
N CYS A 38 -22.09 4.55 2.01
CA CYS A 38 -22.16 3.29 1.26
C CYS A 38 -23.40 2.46 1.58
N GLU A 39 -24.14 2.85 2.62
CA GLU A 39 -25.34 2.18 3.14
C GLU A 39 -25.15 0.68 3.46
N ARG A 40 -23.94 0.31 3.90
CA ARG A 40 -23.60 -1.07 4.26
C ARG A 40 -22.49 -1.16 5.30
N PRO A 41 -22.32 -2.33 5.95
CA PRO A 41 -21.14 -2.62 6.75
C PRO A 41 -19.88 -2.65 5.88
N VAL A 42 -18.83 -1.97 6.32
CA VAL A 42 -17.55 -1.84 5.62
C VAL A 42 -16.40 -2.18 6.56
N GLN A 43 -15.25 -2.56 5.99
CA GLN A 43 -14.00 -2.57 6.73
C GLN A 43 -13.48 -1.14 6.88
N LEU A 44 -12.85 -0.87 8.03
CA LEU A 44 -12.15 0.37 8.29
C LEU A 44 -10.66 0.21 7.97
N ILE A 45 -10.10 1.20 7.30
CA ILE A 45 -8.67 1.31 7.00
C ILE A 45 -8.12 2.47 7.84
N CYS A 46 -7.06 2.23 8.60
CA CYS A 46 -6.45 3.31 9.37
C CYS A 46 -5.70 4.27 8.44
N VAL A 47 -5.44 5.49 8.92
CA VAL A 47 -4.75 6.49 8.12
C VAL A 47 -3.37 6.00 7.66
N ALA A 48 -2.62 5.30 8.53
CA ALA A 48 -1.30 4.78 8.19
C ALA A 48 -1.35 3.73 7.07
N ASP A 49 -2.30 2.78 7.14
CA ASP A 49 -2.49 1.78 6.08
C ASP A 49 -2.89 2.42 4.75
N ALA A 50 -3.68 3.50 4.80
CA ALA A 50 -4.05 4.25 3.61
C ALA A 50 -2.86 5.01 3.01
N GLU A 51 -1.97 5.59 3.83
CA GLU A 51 -0.72 6.20 3.34
C GLU A 51 0.15 5.18 2.62
N ASP A 52 0.30 4.00 3.20
CA ASP A 52 1.07 2.91 2.61
C ASP A 52 0.48 2.43 1.28
N LEU A 53 -0.85 2.39 1.17
CA LEU A 53 -1.57 1.98 -0.03
C LEU A 53 -1.46 3.01 -1.16
N PHE A 54 -1.65 4.29 -0.83
CA PHE A 54 -1.66 5.37 -1.83
C PHE A 54 -0.29 5.96 -2.11
N LYS A 55 0.73 5.64 -1.30
CA LYS A 55 2.04 6.31 -1.32
C LYS A 55 1.86 7.83 -1.26
N SER A 56 0.97 8.26 -0.37
CA SER A 56 0.59 9.67 -0.19
C SER A 56 0.64 10.07 1.27
N THR A 57 0.60 11.36 1.55
CA THR A 57 0.71 11.90 2.91
C THR A 57 -0.64 11.91 3.63
N LYS A 58 -0.62 11.85 4.97
CA LYS A 58 -1.83 12.06 5.81
C LYS A 58 -2.63 13.27 5.40
N GLU A 59 -1.95 14.37 5.08
CA GLU A 59 -2.59 15.64 4.75
C GLU A 59 -3.38 15.54 3.44
N HIS A 60 -2.82 14.90 2.42
CA HIS A 60 -3.53 14.66 1.18
C HIS A 60 -4.74 13.75 1.40
N LEU A 61 -4.59 12.68 2.19
CA LEU A 61 -5.71 11.78 2.50
C LEU A 61 -6.83 12.47 3.28
N ARG A 62 -6.49 13.42 4.16
CA ARG A 62 -7.47 14.27 4.85
C ARG A 62 -8.22 15.17 3.88
N GLN A 63 -7.51 15.83 2.97
CA GLN A 63 -8.13 16.65 1.92
C GLN A 63 -9.10 15.83 1.06
N LEU A 64 -8.73 14.60 0.68
CA LEU A 64 -9.63 13.69 -0.04
C LEU A 64 -10.88 13.34 0.78
N ALA A 65 -10.74 13.18 2.09
CA ALA A 65 -11.88 12.92 2.96
C ALA A 65 -12.79 14.14 3.13
N ASP A 66 -12.21 15.34 3.27
CA ASP A 66 -12.93 16.60 3.39
C ASP A 66 -13.68 16.95 2.09
N ASN A 67 -13.09 16.63 0.94
CA ASN A 67 -13.74 16.72 -0.38
C ASN A 67 -14.78 15.61 -0.63
N GLY A 68 -14.94 14.69 0.31
CA GLY A 68 -15.93 13.62 0.26
C GLY A 68 -15.57 12.43 -0.63
N VAL A 69 -14.37 12.42 -1.23
CA VAL A 69 -13.84 11.33 -2.05
C VAL A 69 -13.62 10.08 -1.20
N LEU A 70 -12.95 10.25 -0.06
CA LEU A 70 -12.84 9.21 0.97
C LEU A 70 -13.93 9.39 2.02
N HIS A 71 -14.53 8.29 2.46
CA HIS A 71 -15.55 8.37 3.51
C HIS A 71 -14.88 8.23 4.87
N ARG A 72 -14.89 9.32 5.64
CA ARG A 72 -14.39 9.36 7.02
C ARG A 72 -15.35 8.65 7.96
N LEU A 73 -14.83 7.73 8.76
CA LEU A 73 -15.55 6.99 9.80
C LEU A 73 -14.74 7.02 11.10
N HIS A 74 -15.35 6.59 12.20
CA HIS A 74 -14.65 6.40 13.46
C HIS A 74 -14.74 4.95 13.90
N ASN A 75 -13.67 4.43 14.48
CA ASN A 75 -13.72 3.13 15.14
C ASN A 75 -14.35 3.25 16.55
N VAL A 76 -14.42 2.14 17.28
CA VAL A 76 -14.94 2.08 18.65
C VAL A 76 -14.15 2.92 19.66
N ARG A 77 -12.92 3.34 19.32
CA ARG A 77 -12.04 4.19 20.13
C ARG A 77 -12.14 5.67 19.73
N ALA A 78 -13.10 6.03 18.87
CA ALA A 78 -13.23 7.36 18.27
C ALA A 78 -12.02 7.80 17.42
N GLU A 79 -11.16 6.87 17.00
CA GLU A 79 -10.06 7.18 16.07
C GLU A 79 -10.60 7.31 14.65
N VAL A 80 -10.08 8.30 13.92
CA VAL A 80 -10.47 8.55 12.52
C VAL A 80 -9.92 7.46 11.61
N MET A 81 -10.81 6.86 10.84
CA MET A 81 -10.54 5.80 9.89
C MET A 81 -11.21 6.12 8.55
N PHE A 82 -10.83 5.39 7.50
CA PHE A 82 -11.44 5.48 6.19
C PHE A 82 -12.27 4.24 5.86
N CYS A 83 -13.39 4.43 5.18
CA CYS A 83 -14.15 3.34 4.58
C CYS A 83 -13.34 2.66 3.48
N SER A 84 -13.13 1.36 3.63
CA SER A 84 -12.46 0.51 2.63
C SER A 84 -13.03 0.66 1.22
N ASP A 85 -14.35 0.67 1.05
CA ASP A 85 -14.94 0.77 -0.29
C ASP A 85 -14.61 2.08 -0.99
N SER A 86 -14.65 3.21 -0.25
CA SER A 86 -14.28 4.52 -0.82
C SER A 86 -12.80 4.58 -1.17
N VAL A 87 -11.96 3.92 -0.36
CA VAL A 87 -10.52 3.79 -0.60
C VAL A 87 -10.27 2.99 -1.88
N TYR A 88 -10.86 1.81 -2.01
CA TYR A 88 -10.68 0.98 -3.21
C TYR A 88 -11.26 1.62 -4.45
N ARG A 89 -12.45 2.23 -4.36
CA ARG A 89 -13.03 2.97 -5.49
C ARG A 89 -12.10 4.09 -5.97
N TYR A 90 -11.59 4.91 -5.05
CA TYR A 90 -10.62 5.96 -5.42
C TYR A 90 -9.34 5.38 -6.02
N PHE A 91 -8.86 4.25 -5.49
CA PHE A 91 -7.69 3.56 -6.02
C PHE A 91 -7.91 3.04 -7.45
N ASP A 92 -9.10 2.53 -7.75
CA ASP A 92 -9.46 2.00 -9.08
C ASP A 92 -9.71 3.12 -10.10
N GLU A 93 -10.30 4.24 -9.66
CA GLU A 93 -10.62 5.39 -10.50
C GLU A 93 -9.42 6.31 -10.73
N ARG A 94 -8.33 6.17 -9.96
CA ARG A 94 -7.16 7.04 -10.12
C ARG A 94 -6.58 6.89 -11.52
N THR A 95 -6.35 8.00 -12.19
CA THR A 95 -5.69 8.02 -13.49
C THR A 95 -4.27 7.45 -13.34
N THR A 96 -4.07 6.23 -13.80
CA THR A 96 -2.74 5.62 -13.86
C THR A 96 -2.04 6.13 -15.10
N GLN A 97 -0.98 6.91 -14.93
CA GLN A 97 -0.10 7.25 -16.05
C GLN A 97 0.92 6.12 -16.23
N LEU A 98 0.99 5.56 -17.44
CA LEU A 98 2.07 4.66 -17.80
C LEU A 98 3.38 5.45 -17.75
N LEU A 99 4.33 5.02 -16.92
CA LEU A 99 5.66 5.61 -16.91
C LEU A 99 6.33 5.31 -18.25
N THR A 100 6.56 6.34 -19.05
CA THR A 100 7.29 6.23 -20.32
C THR A 100 8.78 6.38 -20.08
N GLY A 101 9.56 5.44 -20.64
CA GLY A 101 11.02 5.50 -20.85
C GLY A 101 11.84 6.15 -19.74
N ASP A 102 12.01 7.46 -19.84
CA ASP A 102 12.95 8.23 -19.04
C ASP A 102 12.51 8.35 -17.56
N ALA A 103 11.21 8.58 -17.30
CA ALA A 103 10.69 8.66 -15.94
C ALA A 103 10.70 7.30 -15.22
N ALA A 104 10.52 6.20 -15.97
CA ALA A 104 10.60 4.86 -15.42
C ALA A 104 12.05 4.51 -15.00
N ALA A 105 13.04 4.90 -15.81
CA ALA A 105 14.45 4.67 -15.54
C ALA A 105 14.94 5.43 -14.30
N GLU A 106 14.52 6.69 -14.13
CA GLU A 106 14.88 7.50 -12.95
C GLU A 106 14.30 6.93 -11.65
N ILE A 107 13.04 6.47 -11.67
CA ILE A 107 12.40 5.86 -10.49
C ILE A 107 13.03 4.51 -10.13
N LEU A 108 13.39 3.71 -11.14
CA LEU A 108 14.14 2.46 -10.93
C LEU A 108 15.51 2.73 -10.31
N ALA A 109 16.26 3.71 -10.83
CA ALA A 109 17.56 4.10 -10.28
C ALA A 109 17.45 4.64 -8.84
N ALA A 110 16.39 5.39 -8.51
CA ALA A 110 16.13 5.86 -7.15
C ALA A 110 15.76 4.73 -6.17
N SER A 111 15.17 3.63 -6.68
CA SER A 111 14.77 2.48 -5.86
C SER A 111 15.92 1.54 -5.51
N GLU A 112 17.03 1.58 -6.27
CA GLU A 112 18.24 0.77 -6.03
C GLU A 112 19.10 1.29 -4.85
N HIS A 113 18.75 2.45 -4.25
CA HIS A 113 19.47 3.04 -3.13
C HIS A 113 19.00 2.58 -1.72
N VAL A 114 18.25 1.48 -1.61
CA VAL A 114 18.14 0.75 -0.33
C VAL A 114 19.34 -0.19 -0.21
N THR A 115 20.49 0.37 0.15
CA THR A 115 21.65 -0.42 0.58
C THR A 115 21.27 -1.19 1.84
N LEU A 116 21.09 -2.51 1.70
CA LEU A 116 21.29 -3.43 2.81
C LEU A 116 22.73 -3.21 3.31
N GLU A 117 22.89 -2.45 4.38
CA GLU A 117 24.08 -2.60 5.22
C GLU A 117 24.04 -4.01 5.80
N MET A 118 24.71 -4.93 5.11
CA MET A 118 25.10 -6.22 5.69
C MET A 118 25.99 -5.89 6.90
N ILE A 119 25.42 -6.02 8.09
CA ILE A 119 26.19 -5.98 9.32
C ILE A 119 27.15 -7.18 9.29
N ASP A 120 28.42 -6.94 8.99
CA ASP A 120 29.52 -7.87 9.19
C ASP A 120 29.66 -8.13 10.71
N SER A 121 28.92 -9.11 11.21
CA SER A 121 29.12 -9.65 12.56
C SER A 121 30.16 -10.76 12.52
N ASN A 122 31.40 -10.43 12.14
CA ASN A 122 32.57 -11.23 12.49
C ASN A 122 33.25 -10.61 13.72
N ARG A 123 32.69 -10.89 14.90
CA ARG A 123 33.43 -10.83 16.16
C ARG A 123 33.73 -12.26 16.57
N GLU A 124 34.94 -12.72 16.24
CA GLU A 124 35.54 -13.89 16.88
C GLU A 124 35.71 -13.61 18.38
N PRO A 125 35.28 -14.50 19.28
CA PRO A 125 35.68 -14.43 20.68
C PRO A 125 37.10 -15.02 20.83
N LYS A 126 38.01 -14.23 21.42
CA LYS A 126 39.21 -14.75 22.08
C LYS A 126 38.86 -15.29 23.46
#